data_AF-X1HYR9-F1
#
_entry.id   AF-X1HYR9-F1
#
_cell.length_a   1.000
_cell.length_b   1.000
_cell.length_c   1.000
_cell.angle_alpha   90.00
_cell.angle_beta   90.00
_cell.angle_gamma   90.00
#
_symmetry.space_group_name_H-M   'P 1'
#
loop_
_entity.id
_entity.type
_entity.pdbx_description
1 polymer ?
#
loop_
_entity_poly.entity_id
_entity_poly.type
_entity_poly.pdbx_seq_one_letter_code
_entity_poly.pdbx_strand_id
1 'polypeptide(L)'
;MKLENEFKIMAMSKALIFQIQKFSTEDGPGIRTTVFFKQCPLKCIWCHNPESILKTPQLEWFKHKCIGCKTCIESCQQNALSFDNNGLLIDREKCNECGVCVEECPSTALN
;
A
#
# COMPACT_ATOMS: atom_id res chain seq x y z
N MET A 1 -29.64 4.25 38.13
CA MET A 1 -29.84 3.21 37.09
C MET A 1 -30.50 3.87 35.89
N LYS A 2 -29.87 3.74 34.70
CA LYS A 2 -30.13 4.44 33.42
C LYS A 2 -29.62 5.89 33.39
N LEU A 3 -28.41 6.06 32.83
CA LEU A 3 -27.95 7.22 32.02
C LEU A 3 -26.43 7.18 31.71
N GLU A 4 -25.77 6.02 31.78
CA GLU A 4 -24.32 5.91 31.47
C GLU A 4 -24.00 5.09 30.21
N ASN A 5 -24.98 4.66 29.42
CA ASN A 5 -24.72 3.56 28.45
C ASN A 5 -25.31 3.70 27.04
N GLU A 6 -25.54 4.92 26.54
CA GLU A 6 -25.96 5.13 25.14
C GLU A 6 -24.94 5.90 24.28
N PHE A 7 -23.88 6.45 24.89
CA PHE A 7 -22.84 7.22 24.19
C PHE A 7 -21.46 6.56 24.27
N LYS A 8 -21.42 5.23 24.16
CA LYS A 8 -20.17 4.52 23.85
C LYS A 8 -19.88 4.80 22.37
N ILE A 9 -19.30 5.98 22.13
CA ILE A 9 -18.45 6.40 21.01
C ILE A 9 -18.57 5.42 19.84
N MET A 10 -19.34 5.77 18.81
CA MET A 10 -19.25 5.09 17.51
C MET A 10 -17.76 4.96 17.21
N ALA A 11 -17.24 3.72 17.22
CA ALA A 11 -15.82 3.47 17.07
C ALA A 11 -15.33 4.24 15.83
N MET A 12 -14.37 5.16 15.99
CA MET A 12 -13.80 5.89 14.86
C MET A 12 -13.23 4.86 13.88
N SER A 13 -13.93 4.65 12.77
CA SER A 13 -13.55 3.69 11.75
C SER A 13 -12.34 4.25 10.98
N LYS A 14 -11.23 3.51 11.00
CA LYS A 14 -10.03 3.80 10.20
C LYS A 14 -10.01 2.90 8.96
N ALA A 15 -9.51 3.45 7.85
CA ALA A 15 -9.29 2.71 6.60
C ALA A 15 -7.90 3.02 6.05
N LEU A 16 -7.31 2.05 5.33
CA LEU A 16 -6.01 2.20 4.70
C LEU A 16 -6.20 2.69 3.26
N ILE A 17 -5.55 3.81 2.92
CA ILE A 17 -5.54 4.38 1.58
C ILE A 17 -4.28 3.87 0.89
N PHE A 18 -4.40 3.32 -0.33
CA PHE A 18 -3.23 2.89 -1.10
C PHE A 18 -2.89 3.85 -2.24
N GLN A 19 -3.86 4.61 -2.73
CA GLN A 19 -3.64 5.56 -3.81
C GLN A 19 -4.60 6.75 -3.70
N ILE A 20 -4.08 7.94 -4.00
CA ILE A 20 -4.87 9.15 -4.22
C ILE A 20 -4.60 9.61 -5.65
N GLN A 21 -5.56 9.39 -6.53
CA GLN A 21 -5.48 9.81 -7.92
C GLN A 21 -6.08 11.19 -8.08
N LYS A 22 -5.28 12.15 -8.53
CA LYS A 22 -5.74 13.50 -8.83
C LYS A 22 -6.14 13.59 -10.30
N PHE A 23 -7.15 14.41 -10.59
CA PHE A 23 -7.62 14.68 -11.95
C PHE A 23 -8.17 13.46 -12.72
N SER A 24 -8.80 12.51 -12.03
CA SER A 24 -9.49 11.39 -12.68
C SER A 24 -10.69 11.87 -13.51
N THR A 25 -10.79 11.39 -14.74
CA THR A 25 -11.93 11.59 -15.65
C THR A 25 -12.79 10.34 -15.80
N GLU A 26 -12.32 9.20 -15.29
CA GLU A 26 -12.94 7.88 -15.51
C GLU A 26 -13.88 7.47 -14.37
N ASP A 27 -13.63 7.97 -13.15
CA ASP A 27 -14.36 7.57 -11.93
C ASP A 27 -15.60 8.46 -11.61
N GLY A 28 -16.24 8.99 -12.65
CA GLY A 28 -17.48 9.76 -12.56
C GLY A 28 -17.47 11.08 -13.35
N PRO A 29 -18.56 11.85 -13.34
CA PRO A 29 -18.68 13.05 -14.18
C PRO A 29 -17.69 14.15 -13.78
N GLY A 30 -17.00 14.74 -14.76
CA GLY A 30 -16.07 15.85 -14.56
C GLY A 30 -14.67 15.40 -14.09
N ILE A 31 -13.89 16.34 -13.56
CA ILE A 31 -12.53 16.08 -13.06
C ILE A 31 -12.60 15.81 -11.55
N ARG A 32 -12.09 14.66 -11.10
CA ARG A 32 -12.21 14.19 -9.72
C ARG A 32 -10.86 13.89 -9.06
N THR A 33 -10.85 13.97 -7.74
CA THR A 33 -9.81 13.33 -6.93
C THR A 33 -10.39 12.03 -6.40
N THR A 34 -9.87 10.90 -6.86
CA THR A 34 -10.30 9.57 -6.43
C THR A 34 -9.40 9.09 -5.30
N VAL A 35 -9.98 8.64 -4.19
CA VAL A 35 -9.26 8.05 -3.06
C VAL A 35 -9.55 6.56 -3.04
N PHE A 36 -8.51 5.75 -3.18
CA PHE A 36 -8.63 4.31 -3.22
C PHE A 36 -8.28 3.67 -1.87
N PHE A 37 -9.17 2.80 -1.39
CA PHE A 37 -9.03 2.12 -0.12
C PHE A 37 -8.66 0.64 -0.31
N LYS A 38 -7.91 0.11 0.65
CA LYS A 38 -7.65 -1.33 0.81
C LYS A 38 -8.88 -2.03 1.40
N GLN A 39 -8.89 -3.36 1.35
CA GLN A 39 -9.99 -4.24 1.76
C GLN A 39 -11.21 -4.19 0.82
N CYS A 40 -11.02 -4.30 -0.49
CA CYS A 40 -12.13 -4.55 -1.42
C CYS A 40 -12.75 -5.93 -1.11
N PRO A 41 -14.06 -6.02 -0.80
CA PRO A 41 -14.71 -7.29 -0.45
C PRO A 41 -15.10 -8.13 -1.68
N LEU A 42 -14.93 -7.58 -2.89
CA LEU A 42 -15.34 -8.23 -4.13
C LEU A 42 -14.32 -9.29 -4.57
N LYS A 43 -14.82 -10.32 -5.26
CA LYS A 43 -14.02 -11.39 -5.87
C LYS A 43 -14.29 -11.47 -7.37
N CYS A 44 -14.02 -10.37 -8.06
CA CYS A 44 -14.26 -10.26 -9.49
C CYS A 44 -13.40 -11.29 -10.27
N ILE A 45 -13.94 -11.85 -11.36
CA ILE A 45 -13.19 -12.73 -12.27
C ILE A 45 -11.98 -11.99 -12.86
N TRP A 46 -12.15 -10.72 -13.15
CA TRP A 46 -11.09 -9.80 -13.52
C TRP A 46 -11.15 -8.57 -12.62
N CYS A 47 -10.07 -8.33 -11.87
CA CYS A 47 -9.97 -7.21 -10.95
C CYS A 47 -9.17 -6.08 -11.60
N HIS A 48 -9.76 -4.89 -11.68
CA HIS A 48 -9.07 -3.71 -12.19
C HIS A 48 -8.00 -3.19 -11.20
N ASN A 49 -8.27 -3.38 -9.90
CA ASN A 49 -7.47 -2.84 -8.78
C ASN A 49 -7.12 -3.96 -7.78
N PRO A 50 -6.35 -5.00 -8.18
CA PRO A 50 -6.02 -6.14 -7.33
C PRO A 50 -5.30 -5.76 -6.02
N GLU A 51 -4.55 -4.67 -6.03
CA GLU A 51 -3.89 -4.08 -4.86
C GLU A 51 -4.88 -3.64 -3.77
N SER A 52 -6.14 -3.36 -4.12
CA SER A 52 -7.17 -2.99 -3.14
C SER A 52 -7.66 -4.17 -2.29
N ILE A 53 -7.40 -5.42 -2.69
CA ILE A 53 -8.04 -6.60 -2.09
C ILE A 53 -7.55 -6.87 -0.66
N LEU A 54 -6.24 -6.88 -0.47
CA LEU A 54 -5.66 -7.19 0.84
C LEU A 54 -5.85 -6.03 1.82
N LYS A 55 -6.03 -6.37 3.10
CA LYS A 55 -6.23 -5.39 4.18
C LYS A 55 -4.96 -4.62 4.52
N THR A 56 -3.82 -5.25 4.32
CA THR A 56 -2.53 -4.77 4.80
C THR A 56 -1.81 -3.92 3.75
N PRO A 57 -0.92 -3.00 4.18
CA PRO A 57 0.00 -2.33 3.27
C PRO A 57 0.80 -3.36 2.48
N GLN A 58 1.08 -3.07 1.22
CA GLN A 58 1.94 -3.94 0.42
C GLN A 58 3.03 -3.08 -0.20
N LEU A 59 4.27 -3.49 0.02
CA LEU A 59 5.42 -2.83 -0.58
C LEU A 59 5.32 -2.89 -2.11
N GLU A 60 5.30 -1.77 -2.79
CA GLU A 60 5.32 -1.66 -4.25
C GLU A 60 6.71 -1.21 -4.71
N TRP A 61 7.21 -1.79 -5.80
CA TRP A 61 8.49 -1.42 -6.38
C TRP A 61 8.33 -0.89 -7.80
N PHE A 62 8.72 0.38 -7.99
CA PHE A 62 8.69 1.06 -9.28
C PHE A 62 10.04 0.92 -9.99
N LYS A 63 10.14 -0.10 -10.86
CA LYS A 63 11.36 -0.39 -11.64
C LYS A 63 11.97 0.84 -12.32
N HIS A 64 11.15 1.70 -12.92
CA HIS A 64 11.60 2.89 -13.64
C HIS A 64 12.17 4.01 -12.76
N LYS A 65 11.91 3.98 -11.44
CA LYS A 65 12.51 4.91 -10.48
C LYS A 65 13.77 4.36 -9.83
N CYS A 66 13.97 3.04 -9.86
CA CYS A 66 15.03 2.40 -9.12
C CYS A 66 16.40 2.67 -9.75
N ILE A 67 17.31 3.26 -8.96
CA ILE A 67 18.69 3.54 -9.38
C ILE A 67 19.69 2.42 -9.04
N GLY A 68 19.21 1.27 -8.53
CA GLY A 68 20.06 0.11 -8.24
C GLY A 68 21.04 0.28 -7.06
N CYS A 69 20.80 1.24 -6.16
CA CYS A 69 21.68 1.53 -5.02
C CYS A 69 21.70 0.47 -3.92
N LYS A 70 20.70 -0.44 -3.89
CA LYS A 70 20.57 -1.55 -2.93
C LYS A 70 20.41 -1.19 -1.45
N THR A 71 20.30 0.09 -1.09
CA THR A 71 20.03 0.55 0.28
C THR A 71 18.84 -0.15 0.94
N CYS A 72 17.78 -0.41 0.17
CA CYS A 72 16.60 -1.14 0.66
C CYS A 72 16.91 -2.57 1.14
N ILE A 73 17.86 -3.25 0.50
CA ILE A 73 18.29 -4.61 0.88
C ILE A 73 19.07 -4.55 2.19
N GLU A 74 20.00 -3.60 2.28
CA GLU A 74 20.84 -3.39 3.46
C GLU A 74 20.02 -3.01 4.70
N SER A 75 18.96 -2.22 4.54
CA SER A 75 18.09 -1.79 5.65
C SER A 75 17.03 -2.82 6.06
N CYS A 76 16.82 -3.88 5.26
CA CYS A 76 15.78 -4.87 5.53
C CYS A 76 16.21 -5.90 6.59
N GLN A 77 15.83 -5.67 7.84
CA GLN A 77 16.11 -6.59 8.96
C GLN A 77 15.52 -7.99 8.78
N GLN A 78 14.45 -8.13 7.99
CA GLN A 78 13.81 -9.42 7.72
C GLN A 78 14.49 -10.23 6.61
N ASN A 79 15.50 -9.65 5.93
CA ASN A 79 16.11 -10.24 4.73
C ASN A 79 15.07 -10.64 3.67
N ALA A 80 14.02 -9.81 3.54
CA ALA A 80 12.88 -10.05 2.65
C ALA A 80 13.12 -9.48 1.23
N LEU A 81 14.21 -8.74 1.02
CA LEU A 81 14.51 -8.07 -0.24
C LEU A 81 15.78 -8.66 -0.86
N SER A 82 15.72 -8.93 -2.16
CA SER A 82 16.88 -9.37 -2.95
C SER A 82 16.86 -8.73 -4.34
N PHE A 83 17.98 -8.79 -5.07
CA PHE A 83 18.09 -8.23 -6.42
C PHE A 83 18.57 -9.29 -7.39
N ASP A 84 17.93 -9.40 -8.54
CA ASP A 84 18.35 -10.26 -9.65
C ASP A 84 18.50 -9.44 -10.96
N ASN A 85 18.69 -10.14 -12.08
CA ASN A 85 18.81 -9.50 -13.39
C ASN A 85 17.52 -8.78 -13.84
N ASN A 86 16.38 -9.10 -13.25
CA ASN A 86 15.07 -8.54 -13.61
C ASN A 86 14.66 -7.38 -12.70
N GLY A 87 15.19 -7.30 -11.49
CA GLY A 87 14.91 -6.23 -10.55
C GLY A 87 14.97 -6.60 -9.08
N LEU A 88 14.25 -5.80 -8.29
CA LEU A 88 14.03 -6.08 -6.88
C LEU A 88 12.98 -7.20 -6.72
N LEU A 89 13.32 -8.22 -5.97
CA LEU A 89 12.44 -9.30 -5.56
C LEU A 89 12.04 -9.10 -4.09
N ILE A 90 10.74 -9.22 -3.81
CA ILE A 90 10.17 -9.04 -2.47
C ILE A 90 9.59 -10.38 -2.02
N ASP A 91 10.23 -11.00 -1.03
CA ASP A 91 9.70 -12.17 -0.32
C ASP A 91 8.59 -11.73 0.62
N ARG A 92 7.34 -11.94 0.20
CA ARG A 92 6.14 -11.50 0.92
C ARG A 92 5.89 -12.27 2.21
N GLU A 93 6.46 -13.48 2.34
CA GLU A 93 6.29 -14.28 3.56
C GLU A 93 7.21 -13.78 4.68
N LYS A 94 8.36 -13.21 4.33
CA LYS A 94 9.30 -12.61 5.30
C LYS A 94 9.04 -11.14 5.58
N CYS A 95 8.47 -10.40 4.62
CA CYS A 95 8.22 -8.98 4.79
C CYS A 95 7.13 -8.75 5.84
N ASN A 96 7.46 -8.04 6.91
CA ASN A 96 6.52 -7.65 7.97
C ASN A 96 5.98 -6.22 7.79
N GLU A 97 6.14 -5.65 6.59
CA GLU A 97 5.57 -4.35 6.22
C GLU A 97 6.05 -3.19 7.12
N CYS A 98 7.28 -3.26 7.66
CA CYS A 98 7.81 -2.25 8.59
C CYS A 98 8.09 -0.87 7.98
N GLY A 99 8.16 -0.75 6.65
CA GLY A 99 8.36 0.53 5.96
C GLY A 99 9.80 1.07 5.90
N VAL A 100 10.76 0.51 6.64
CA VAL A 100 12.15 1.03 6.68
C VAL A 100 12.79 1.14 5.29
N CYS A 101 12.58 0.13 4.43
CA CYS A 101 13.10 0.15 3.07
C CYS A 101 12.49 1.24 2.16
N VAL A 102 11.28 1.71 2.47
CA VAL A 102 10.61 2.83 1.80
C VAL A 102 11.25 4.14 2.23
N GLU A 103 11.42 4.33 3.55
CA GLU A 103 12.04 5.53 4.13
C GLU A 103 13.47 5.73 3.65
N GLU A 104 14.23 4.65 3.56
CA GLU A 104 15.64 4.66 3.14
C GLU A 104 15.83 4.66 1.61
N CYS A 105 14.77 4.65 0.81
CA CYS A 105 14.91 4.61 -0.66
C CYS A 105 15.18 6.01 -1.23
N PRO A 106 16.42 6.35 -1.64
CA PRO A 106 16.73 7.72 -2.08
C PRO A 106 16.03 8.12 -3.38
N SER A 107 15.58 7.14 -4.15
CA SER A 107 14.90 7.34 -5.44
C SER A 107 13.38 7.26 -5.35
N THR A 108 12.81 7.02 -4.16
CA THR A 108 11.37 6.81 -3.96
C THR A 108 10.80 5.69 -4.87
N ALA A 109 11.64 4.69 -5.16
CA ALA A 109 11.27 3.55 -5.99
C ALA A 109 10.50 2.48 -5.21
N LEU A 110 10.37 2.63 -3.89
CA LEU A 110 9.56 1.80 -3.01
C LEU A 110 8.44 2.65 -2.39
N ASN A 111 7.26 2.06 -2.20
CA ASN A 111 6.08 2.67 -1.59
C ASN A 111 5.26 1.65 -0.81
#